data_AF-A0A914YSL8-F1
#
_entry.id   AF-A0A914YSL8-F1
#
_cell.length_a   1.000
_cell.length_b   1.000
_cell.length_c   1.000
_cell.angle_alpha   90.00
_cell.angle_beta   90.00
_cell.angle_gamma   90.00
#
_symmetry.space_group_name_H-M   'P 1'
#
loop_
_entity.id
_entity.type
_entity.pdbx_description
1 polymer ?
#
loop_
_entity_poly.entity_id
_entity_poly.type
_entity_poly.pdbx_seq_one_letter_code
_entity_poly.pdbx_strand_id
1 'polypeptide(L)'
;MVVKKVLFKEHLIVARRKNGHLLVCGTHAFFPQCREYEFLTSENCYKSLHDFNGRGITPYDPRANYVYSPESNEIYHATVSDFNGNDPLIYKKKIPTGDRIRTQKDDLRVLGRKL
;
A
#
# COMPACT_ATOMS: atom_id res chain seq x y z
N MET A 1 11.33 -5.85 20.00
CA MET A 1 11.03 -5.37 18.64
C MET A 1 9.93 -4.32 18.70
N VAL A 2 10.28 -3.06 18.96
CA VAL A 2 9.31 -1.95 18.94
C VAL A 2 9.43 -1.29 17.57
N VAL A 3 8.81 -1.88 16.56
CA VAL A 3 8.43 -1.08 15.38
C VAL A 3 7.50 -0.03 15.96
N LYS A 4 7.94 1.23 16.03
CA LYS A 4 7.23 2.36 16.65
C LYS A 4 5.72 2.18 16.43
N LYS A 5 5.02 1.75 17.48
CA LYS A 5 3.57 1.44 17.50
C LYS A 5 2.72 2.72 17.39
N VAL A 6 3.34 3.81 16.96
CA VAL A 6 2.86 5.18 17.07
C VAL A 6 2.98 5.77 15.67
N LEU A 7 1.89 5.69 14.90
CA LEU A 7 1.44 6.64 13.85
C LEU A 7 0.57 5.99 12.75
N PHE A 8 0.53 4.66 12.62
CA PHE A 8 -0.35 3.98 11.66
C PHE A 8 -1.56 3.37 12.39
N LYS A 9 -2.58 4.18 12.67
CA LYS A 9 -3.89 3.64 13.09
C LYS A 9 -4.58 3.00 11.88
N GLU A 10 -5.19 1.84 12.08
CA GLU A 10 -6.21 1.18 11.24
C GLU A 10 -5.77 0.18 10.16
N HIS A 11 -4.84 0.48 9.24
CA HIS A 11 -4.40 -0.52 8.23
C HIS A 11 -2.93 -0.35 7.83
N LEU A 12 -2.23 -1.49 7.76
CA LEU A 12 -0.81 -1.56 7.47
C LEU A 12 -0.55 -2.54 6.32
N ILE A 13 0.19 -2.09 5.32
CA ILE A 13 0.78 -2.92 4.29
C ILE A 13 2.21 -3.20 4.67
N VAL A 14 2.59 -4.47 4.62
CA VAL A 14 3.95 -4.92 4.87
C VAL A 14 4.36 -5.79 3.69
N ALA A 15 5.39 -5.38 2.96
CA ALA A 15 5.84 -6.05 1.75
C ALA A 15 7.36 -6.19 1.75
N ARG A 16 7.86 -7.39 1.44
CA ARG A 16 9.30 -7.63 1.28
C ARG A 16 9.68 -7.43 -0.19
N ARG A 17 10.56 -6.47 -0.45
CA ARG A 17 11.09 -6.17 -1.78
C ARG A 17 12.13 -7.20 -2.21
N LYS A 18 12.39 -7.28 -3.51
CA LYS A 18 13.37 -8.22 -4.11
C LYS A 18 14.79 -8.06 -3.55
N ASN A 19 15.20 -6.84 -3.22
CA ASN A 19 16.49 -6.54 -2.57
C ASN A 19 16.53 -6.90 -1.08
N GLY A 20 15.48 -7.52 -0.53
CA GLY A 20 15.38 -7.91 0.87
C GLY A 20 14.89 -6.80 1.81
N HIS A 21 14.76 -5.56 1.32
CA HIS A 21 14.22 -4.45 2.10
C HIS A 21 12.74 -4.66 2.45
N LEU A 22 12.33 -4.13 3.59
CA LEU A 22 10.95 -4.18 4.06
C LEU A 22 10.26 -2.84 3.78
N LEU A 23 9.21 -2.86 2.97
CA LEU A 23 8.32 -1.74 2.78
C LEU A 23 7.18 -1.81 3.80
N VAL A 24 6.94 -0.72 4.51
CA VAL A 24 5.83 -0.57 5.44
C VAL A 24 5.04 0.67 5.08
N CYS A 25 3.75 0.54 4.79
CA CYS A 25 2.86 1.65 4.48
C CYS A 25 1.62 1.60 5.35
N GLY A 26 1.05 2.76 5.68
CA GLY A 26 -0.24 2.82 6.39
C GLY A 26 -0.96 4.13 6.19
N THR A 27 -2.25 4.12 6.53
CA THR A 27 -3.20 5.22 6.28
C THR A 27 -2.77 6.56 6.90
N HIS A 28 -2.04 6.50 8.02
CA HIS A 28 -1.48 7.66 8.73
C HIS A 28 -2.50 8.79 8.90
N ALA A 29 -3.62 8.48 9.57
CA ALA A 29 -4.73 9.41 9.83
C ALA A 29 -5.25 10.09 8.54
N PHE A 30 -5.62 9.28 7.54
CA PHE A 30 -6.05 9.73 6.21
C PHE A 30 -4.98 10.46 5.37
N PHE A 31 -3.72 10.47 5.81
CA PHE A 31 -2.58 10.97 5.06
C PHE A 31 -1.55 9.87 4.74
N PRO A 32 -1.88 8.90 3.87
CA PRO A 32 -1.05 7.75 3.49
C PRO A 32 0.47 7.99 3.48
N GLN A 33 1.22 7.25 4.29
CA GLN A 33 2.69 7.27 4.32
C GLN A 33 3.28 5.88 4.16
N CYS A 34 4.45 5.83 3.55
CA CYS A 34 5.28 4.64 3.39
C CYS A 34 6.68 4.91 3.93
N ARG A 35 7.33 3.85 4.41
CA ARG A 35 8.72 3.84 4.84
C ARG A 35 9.39 2.55 4.41
N GLU A 36 10.63 2.66 3.94
CA GLU A 36 11.47 1.51 3.63
C GLU A 36 12.46 1.25 4.77
N TYR A 37 12.66 -0.03 5.08
CA TYR A 37 13.59 -0.49 6.10
C TYR A 37 14.57 -1.49 5.50
N GLU A 38 15.83 -1.39 5.90
CA GLU A 38 16.85 -2.40 5.67
C GLU A 38 17.08 -3.20 6.96
N PHE A 39 17.32 -4.50 6.82
CA PHE A 39 17.70 -5.33 7.96
C PHE A 39 19.23 -5.37 8.08
N LEU A 40 19.76 -4.83 9.17
CA LEU A 40 21.19 -4.84 9.47
C LEU A 40 21.55 -6.08 10.27
N THR A 41 22.17 -7.07 9.62
CA THR A 41 22.55 -8.35 10.24
C THR A 41 23.52 -8.15 11.41
N SER A 42 24.43 -7.18 11.33
CA SER A 42 25.41 -6.88 12.39
C SER A 42 24.79 -6.45 13.71
N GLU A 43 23.66 -5.75 13.64
CA GLU A 43 22.94 -5.20 14.80
C GLU A 43 21.65 -5.98 15.11
N ASN A 44 21.32 -6.98 14.28
CA ASN A 44 20.08 -7.75 14.35
C ASN A 44 18.83 -6.85 14.43
N CYS A 45 18.80 -5.76 13.65
CA CYS A 45 17.79 -4.72 13.75
C CYS A 45 17.33 -4.19 12.38
N TYR A 46 16.17 -3.55 12.34
CA TYR A 46 15.68 -2.84 11.15
C TYR A 46 16.02 -1.36 11.24
N LYS A 47 16.72 -0.82 10.24
CA LYS A 47 17.04 0.61 10.11
C LYS A 47 16.13 1.24 9.05
N SER A 48 15.50 2.36 9.39
CA SER A 48 14.71 3.14 8.44
C SER A 48 15.62 3.81 7.41
N LEU A 49 15.30 3.65 6.13
CA LEU A 49 16.02 4.28 5.03
C LEU A 49 15.43 5.65 4.69
N HIS A 50 14.16 5.67 4.27
CA HIS A 50 13.47 6.90 3.89
C HIS A 50 11.94 6.75 3.95
N ASP A 51 11.26 7.89 4.03
CA ASP A 51 9.81 8.02 4.04
C ASP A 51 9.32 8.63 2.73
N PHE A 52 8.14 8.22 2.26
CA PHE A 52 7.54 8.78 1.05
C PHE A 52 6.01 8.66 1.06
N ASN A 53 5.38 9.40 0.16
CA ASN A 53 3.93 9.46 0.04
C ASN A 53 3.31 8.09 -0.33
N GLY A 54 2.43 7.59 0.53
CA GLY A 54 1.77 6.29 0.37
C GLY A 54 0.49 6.32 -0.46
N ARG A 55 0.14 7.44 -1.10
CA ARG A 55 -1.11 7.56 -1.88
C ARG A 55 -1.09 6.61 -3.07
N GLY A 56 -2.14 5.79 -3.17
CA GLY A 56 -2.25 4.73 -4.17
C GLY A 56 -1.39 3.50 -3.88
N ILE A 57 -0.73 3.45 -2.71
CA ILE A 57 -0.04 2.26 -2.18
C ILE A 57 -0.81 1.75 -0.97
N THR A 58 -1.28 2.61 -0.08
CA THR A 58 -2.23 2.19 0.97
C THR A 58 -3.62 2.72 0.65
N PRO A 59 -4.65 1.88 0.76
CA PRO A 59 -6.04 2.31 0.60
C PRO A 59 -6.44 3.23 1.75
N TYR A 60 -7.53 3.96 1.55
CA TYR A 60 -8.17 4.74 2.61
C TYR A 60 -9.08 3.86 3.49
N ASP A 61 -9.68 2.81 2.93
CA ASP A 61 -10.48 1.82 3.66
C ASP A 61 -9.57 0.74 4.28
N PRO A 62 -9.59 0.54 5.62
CA PRO A 62 -8.78 -0.46 6.28
C PRO A 62 -9.21 -1.92 6.02
N ARG A 63 -10.34 -2.15 5.35
CA ARG A 63 -10.81 -3.49 4.97
C ARG A 63 -10.35 -3.91 3.59
N ALA A 64 -9.70 -3.03 2.84
CA ALA A 64 -9.25 -3.31 1.50
C ALA A 64 -8.11 -4.33 1.46
N ASN A 65 -8.17 -5.23 0.49
CA ASN A 65 -7.16 -6.27 0.27
C ASN A 65 -6.09 -5.78 -0.71
N TYR A 66 -4.89 -6.34 -0.58
CA TYR A 66 -3.76 -6.01 -1.44
C TYR A 66 -2.93 -7.21 -1.86
N VAL A 67 -2.27 -7.06 -3.00
CA VAL A 67 -1.27 -7.99 -3.53
C VAL A 67 -0.04 -7.20 -3.94
N TYR A 68 1.14 -7.65 -3.53
CA TYR A 68 2.42 -7.08 -3.93
C TYR A 68 3.21 -8.08 -4.76
N SER A 69 3.78 -7.62 -5.88
CA SER A 69 4.69 -8.39 -6.73
C SER A 69 6.13 -7.90 -6.53
N PRO A 70 7.00 -8.68 -5.86
CA PRO A 70 8.40 -8.32 -5.66
C PRO A 70 9.19 -8.18 -6.97
N GLU A 71 8.83 -8.96 -8.00
CA GLU A 71 9.53 -8.99 -9.28
C GLU A 71 9.35 -7.71 -10.09
N SER A 72 8.11 -7.20 -10.18
CA SER A 72 7.81 -5.95 -10.88
C SER A 72 7.87 -4.71 -9.96
N ASN A 73 7.98 -4.93 -8.65
CA ASN A 73 7.86 -3.90 -7.61
C ASN A 73 6.55 -3.10 -7.74
N GLU A 74 5.48 -3.82 -8.07
CA GLU A 74 4.13 -3.29 -8.23
C GLU A 74 3.24 -3.77 -7.10
N ILE A 75 2.28 -2.93 -6.74
CA ILE A 75 1.26 -3.24 -5.76
C ILE A 75 -0.12 -3.02 -6.37
N TYR A 76 -1.03 -3.91 -6.01
CA TYR A 76 -2.39 -3.98 -6.49
C TYR A 76 -3.33 -3.95 -5.28
N HIS A 77 -4.34 -3.09 -5.32
CA HIS A 77 -5.34 -2.99 -4.24
C HIS A 77 -6.73 -2.98 -4.84
N ALA A 78 -7.64 -3.76 -4.25
CA ALA A 78 -9.06 -3.65 -4.52
C ALA A 78 -9.70 -2.84 -3.38
N THR A 79 -10.19 -1.64 -3.70
CA THR A 79 -10.72 -0.67 -2.74
C THR A 79 -11.81 0.17 -3.39
N VAL A 80 -12.42 1.07 -2.62
CA VAL A 80 -13.23 2.17 -3.12
C VAL A 80 -12.40 3.46 -3.16
N SER A 81 -12.69 4.37 -4.11
CA SER A 81 -12.02 5.68 -4.18
C SER A 81 -12.64 6.74 -3.25
N ASP A 82 -13.89 6.56 -2.85
CA ASP A 82 -14.66 7.52 -2.07
C ASP A 82 -15.17 6.91 -0.76
N PHE A 83 -15.46 7.77 0.22
CA PHE A 83 -15.95 7.36 1.53
C PHE A 83 -17.32 6.67 1.47
N ASN A 84 -18.12 6.99 0.45
CA ASN A 84 -19.45 6.41 0.26
C ASN A 84 -19.42 5.01 -0.35
N GLY A 85 -18.26 4.57 -0.84
CA GLY A 85 -18.09 3.25 -1.45
C GLY A 85 -18.76 3.08 -2.81
N ASN A 86 -18.99 4.17 -3.54
CA ASN A 86 -19.71 4.16 -4.82
C ASN A 86 -18.80 3.87 -6.00
N ASP A 87 -17.49 4.10 -5.87
CA ASP A 87 -16.52 3.89 -6.93
C ASP A 87 -15.53 2.78 -6.56
N PRO A 88 -15.93 1.50 -6.67
CA PRO A 88 -15.02 0.37 -6.51
C PRO A 88 -14.01 0.34 -7.66
N LEU A 89 -12.76 0.05 -7.33
CA LEU A 89 -11.68 0.01 -8.30
C LEU A 89 -10.59 -0.97 -7.92
N ILE A 90 -9.86 -1.45 -8.93
CA ILE A 90 -8.55 -2.07 -8.75
C ILE A 90 -7.51 -1.02 -9.11
N TYR A 91 -6.64 -0.72 -8.15
CA TYR A 91 -5.53 0.23 -8.32
C TYR A 91 -4.23 -0.54 -8.51
N LYS A 92 -3.43 -0.16 -9.48
CA LYS A 92 -2.05 -0.61 -9.66
C LYS A 92 -1.11 0.57 -9.49
N LYS A 93 -0.03 0.38 -8.71
CA LYS A 93 1.05 1.35 -8.62
C LYS A 93 2.42 0.66 -8.56
N LYS A 94 3.38 1.19 -9.31
CA LYS A 94 4.80 0.84 -9.16
C LYS A 94 5.45 1.74 -8.09
N ILE A 95 6.24 1.15 -7.19
CA ILE A 95 6.80 1.81 -5.99
C ILE A 95 8.24 2.29 -6.27
N PRO A 96 8.70 3.43 -5.70
CA PRO A 96 7.97 4.40 -4.88
C PRO A 96 7.20 5.45 -5.71
N THR A 97 7.75 5.81 -6.87
CA THR A 97 7.27 6.86 -7.77
C THR A 97 7.12 6.31 -9.19
N GLY A 98 6.17 5.41 -9.38
CA GLY A 98 5.81 4.91 -10.70
C GLY A 98 4.39 5.30 -11.10
N ASP A 99 4.08 5.00 -12.36
CA ASP A 99 2.75 5.23 -12.92
C ASP A 99 1.68 4.51 -12.12
N ARG A 100 0.53 5.17 -12.10
CA ARG A 100 -0.67 4.77 -11.38
C ARG A 100 -1.77 4.51 -12.39
N ILE A 101 -2.30 3.30 -12.37
CA ILE A 101 -3.36 2.86 -13.26
C ILE A 101 -4.51 2.38 -12.39
N ARG A 102 -5.75 2.68 -12.80
CA ARG A 102 -6.95 2.15 -12.17
C ARG A 102 -7.89 1.58 -13.22
N THR A 103 -8.78 0.71 -12.79
CA THR A 103 -9.94 0.29 -13.59
C THR A 103 -10.82 1.49 -13.96
N GLN A 104 -11.49 1.38 -15.11
CA GLN A 104 -12.46 2.37 -15.58
C GLN A 104 -13.57 2.56 -14.55
N LYS A 105 -13.91 3.82 -14.30
CA LYS A 105 -15.01 4.20 -13.39
C LYS A 105 -16.36 3.98 -14.08
N ASP A 106 -17.36 3.57 -13.30
CA ASP A 106 -18.76 3.41 -13.71
C ASP A 106 -19.01 2.45 -14.91
N ASP A 107 -18.09 1.51 -15.17
CA ASP A 107 -18.27 0.46 -16.19
C ASP A 107 -18.49 -0.90 -15.52
N LEU A 108 -19.76 -1.34 -15.49
CA LEU A 108 -20.17 -2.62 -14.90
C LEU A 108 -19.58 -3.84 -15.60
N ARG A 109 -19.07 -3.71 -16.83
CA ARG A 109 -18.37 -4.80 -17.53
C ARG A 109 -16.97 -5.02 -16.96
N VAL A 110 -16.38 -3.99 -16.37
CA VAL A 110 -15.04 -4.04 -15.77
C VAL A 110 -15.15 -4.51 -14.31
N LEU A 111 -15.99 -3.86 -13.52
CA LEU A 111 -16.26 -4.22 -12.13
C LEU A 111 -17.77 -4.20 -11.85
N GLY A 112 -18.41 -5.36 -12.01
CA GLY A 112 -19.81 -5.56 -11.61
C GLY A 112 -19.92 -5.95 -10.14
N ARG A 113 -20.84 -5.32 -9.40
CA ARG A 113 -21.32 -5.91 -8.13
C ARG A 113 -22.14 -7.14 -8.47
N LYS A 114 -21.64 -8.35 -8.14
CA LYS A 114 -22.53 -9.51 -8.02
C LYS A 114 -23.41 -9.24 -6.81
N LEU A 115 -24.70 -8.99 -7.08
CA LEU A 115 -25.76 -9.05 -6.08
C LEU A 115 -25.94 -10.49 -5.60
#